data_AF-A0A350I1C4-F1
#
_entry.id   AF-A0A350I1C4-F1
#
_cell.length_a   1.000
_cell.length_b   1.000
_cell.length_c   1.000
_cell.angle_alpha   90.00
_cell.angle_beta   90.00
_cell.angle_gamma   90.00
#
_symmetry.space_group_name_H-M   'P 1'
#
loop_
_entity.id
_entity.type
_entity.pdbx_description
1 polymer ?
#
loop_
_entity_poly.entity_id
_entity_poly.type
_entity_poly.pdbx_seq_one_letter_code
_entity_poly.pdbx_strand_id
1 'polypeptide(L)'
;ATDLRFKVVVPNGSGCGGAATYRNYRAGAETLELLTRENRWLFWMHKDIRRFVGREHALPFDQHFMRALVAPRVVLSNDGYEDVWANNFGTQVAYQGAQPVFDLLGVPRHNMAKFREGGHTFNAEDAGVMLDVADWYWNHGSFPESMNNLPEPDYELKFFPFVEARP
;
A
#
# COMPACT_ATOMS: atom_id res chain seq x y z
N ALA A 1 1.74 8.27 -7.70
CA ALA A 1 0.46 9.01 -7.62
C ALA A 1 0.47 10.27 -8.47
N THR A 2 1.35 11.24 -8.19
CA THR A 2 1.31 12.60 -8.75
C THR A 2 1.58 12.75 -10.25
N ASP A 3 2.39 11.87 -10.84
CA ASP A 3 2.60 11.84 -12.29
C ASP A 3 1.68 10.79 -12.94
N LEU A 4 0.77 11.26 -13.78
CA LEU A 4 -0.27 10.46 -14.43
C LEU A 4 0.22 9.72 -15.68
N ARG A 5 1.45 9.98 -16.13
CA ARG A 5 2.03 9.33 -17.32
C ARG A 5 2.39 7.86 -17.06
N PHE A 6 2.74 7.50 -15.82
CA PHE A 6 3.07 6.13 -15.43
C PHE A 6 1.82 5.25 -15.38
N LYS A 7 1.73 4.23 -16.25
CA LYS A 7 0.54 3.37 -16.40
C LYS A 7 0.44 2.23 -15.39
N VAL A 8 1.57 1.77 -14.89
CA VAL A 8 1.69 0.72 -13.86
C VAL A 8 2.58 1.26 -12.75
N VAL A 9 2.17 1.08 -11.49
CA VAL A 9 2.90 1.53 -10.29
C VAL A 9 3.10 0.33 -9.38
N VAL A 10 4.35 0.03 -9.01
CA VAL A 10 4.68 -1.18 -8.24
C VAL A 10 5.47 -0.85 -6.97
N PRO A 11 4.83 -0.40 -5.88
CA PRO A 11 5.49 -0.31 -4.58
C PRO A 11 5.82 -1.73 -4.06
N ASN A 12 7.10 -2.07 -4.01
CA ASN A 12 7.58 -3.37 -3.53
C ASN A 12 8.16 -3.24 -2.13
N GLY A 13 7.54 -3.81 -1.09
CA GLY A 13 8.04 -3.76 0.29
C GLY A 13 8.21 -2.34 0.82
N SER A 14 7.43 -1.38 0.29
CA SER A 14 7.67 0.06 0.50
C SER A 14 7.34 0.56 1.92
N GLY A 15 6.53 -0.18 2.66
CA GLY A 15 6.26 0.03 4.07
C GLY A 15 5.69 1.40 4.47
N CYS A 16 6.09 1.85 5.67
CA CYS A 16 5.57 3.04 6.33
C CYS A 16 5.93 4.30 5.54
N GLY A 17 4.93 5.10 5.18
CA GLY A 17 5.10 6.24 4.25
C GLY A 17 5.09 5.88 2.78
N GLY A 18 5.00 4.58 2.46
CA GLY A 18 4.74 4.05 1.12
C GLY A 18 3.34 3.42 1.05
N ALA A 19 3.27 2.10 0.84
CA ALA A 19 2.02 1.38 0.67
C ALA A 19 1.28 1.08 1.99
N ALA A 20 1.99 0.97 3.11
CA ALA A 20 1.39 0.51 4.35
C ALA A 20 0.78 1.66 5.16
N THR A 21 -0.46 1.46 5.64
CA THR A 21 -1.18 2.47 6.42
C THR A 21 -0.43 2.88 7.70
N TYR A 22 -0.59 4.14 8.10
CA TYR A 22 -0.10 4.66 9.38
C TYR A 22 -0.93 4.18 10.57
N ARG A 23 -2.25 3.99 10.39
CA ARG A 23 -3.17 3.64 11.50
C ARG A 23 -3.22 2.15 11.83
N ASN A 24 -2.95 1.28 10.85
CA ASN A 24 -3.13 -0.16 10.99
C ASN A 24 -1.79 -0.86 10.80
N TYR A 25 -1.27 -1.43 11.89
CA TYR A 25 -0.02 -2.18 11.89
C TYR A 25 -0.01 -3.26 12.97
N ARG A 26 0.93 -4.20 12.86
CA ARG A 26 1.18 -5.26 13.86
C ARG A 26 2.43 -4.94 14.66
N ALA A 27 2.62 -5.63 15.79
CA ALA A 27 3.82 -5.48 16.59
C ALA A 27 5.07 -5.79 15.73
N GLY A 28 6.09 -4.94 15.81
CA GLY A 28 7.32 -5.05 15.02
C GLY A 28 7.35 -4.22 13.73
N ALA A 29 6.22 -3.67 13.30
CA ALA A 29 6.15 -2.77 12.15
C ALA A 29 6.82 -1.41 12.42
N GLU A 30 7.34 -0.79 11.36
CA GLU A 30 7.75 0.61 11.40
C GLU A 30 6.55 1.52 11.64
N THR A 31 6.66 2.41 12.61
CA THR A 31 5.62 3.39 12.95
C THR A 31 5.94 4.76 12.40
N LEU A 32 4.96 5.67 12.40
CA LEU A 32 5.18 7.07 12.04
C LEU A 32 6.23 7.75 12.95
N GLU A 33 6.26 7.38 14.24
CA GLU A 33 7.32 7.79 15.16
C GLU A 33 8.69 7.38 14.60
N LEU A 34 8.88 6.09 14.35
CA LEU A 34 10.15 5.51 13.89
C LEU A 34 10.62 6.13 12.57
N LEU A 35 9.71 6.31 11.62
CA LEU A 35 9.96 6.93 10.32
C LEU A 35 10.47 8.38 10.46
N THR A 36 10.03 9.10 11.48
CA THR A 36 10.29 10.55 11.62
C THR A 36 11.29 10.90 12.72
N ARG A 37 11.93 9.91 13.34
CA ARG A 37 12.98 10.12 14.33
C ARG A 37 14.19 10.83 13.71
N GLU A 38 14.79 11.72 14.50
CA GLU A 38 15.94 12.55 14.07
C GLU A 38 17.16 11.72 13.64
N ASN A 39 17.37 10.57 14.28
CA ASN A 39 18.47 9.66 13.98
C ASN A 39 18.14 8.59 12.92
N ARG A 40 17.02 8.74 12.19
CA ARG A 40 16.60 7.83 11.11
C ARG A 40 16.34 8.59 9.81
N TRP A 41 15.06 8.74 9.45
CA TRP A 41 14.61 9.17 8.13
C TRP A 41 13.87 10.51 8.18
N LEU A 42 14.26 11.39 9.10
CA LEU A 42 13.61 12.67 9.39
C LEU A 42 13.26 13.50 8.15
N PHE A 43 14.07 13.40 7.10
CA PHE A 43 13.97 14.19 5.87
C PHE A 43 13.09 13.55 4.76
N TRP A 44 12.59 12.33 4.93
CA TRP A 44 11.74 11.68 3.92
C TRP A 44 10.33 12.28 3.86
N MET A 45 9.84 12.77 4.99
CA MET A 45 8.48 13.28 5.11
C MET A 45 8.48 14.78 5.37
N HIS A 46 7.41 15.45 4.96
CA HIS A 46 7.20 16.85 5.37
C HIS A 46 7.15 16.95 6.90
N LYS A 47 7.85 17.93 7.47
CA LYS A 47 8.05 18.09 8.92
C LYS A 47 6.77 18.06 9.76
N ASP A 48 5.65 18.48 9.19
CA ASP A 48 4.35 18.59 9.87
C ASP A 48 3.71 17.23 10.16
N ILE A 49 4.13 16.16 9.47
CA ILE A 49 3.61 14.82 9.76
C ILE A 49 3.90 14.39 11.21
N ARG A 50 4.98 14.92 11.80
CA ARG A 50 5.36 14.69 13.21
C ARG A 50 4.30 15.17 14.20
N ARG A 51 3.42 16.09 13.82
CA ARG A 51 2.27 16.50 14.64
C ARG A 51 1.33 15.33 14.93
N PHE A 52 1.36 14.28 14.12
CA PHE A 52 0.48 13.11 14.24
C PHE A 52 1.17 11.89 14.85
N VAL A 53 2.43 11.98 15.26
CA VAL A 53 3.11 10.89 15.98
C VAL A 53 2.35 10.58 17.27
N GLY A 54 1.97 9.31 17.47
CA GLY A 54 1.14 8.85 18.57
C GLY A 54 -0.33 9.31 18.50
N ARG A 55 -0.72 9.95 17.40
CA ARG A 55 -2.07 10.45 17.09
C ARG A 55 -2.45 10.17 15.64
N GLU A 56 -2.01 9.03 15.12
CA GLU A 56 -2.18 8.63 13.72
C GLU A 56 -3.67 8.55 13.33
N HIS A 57 -4.54 8.24 14.29
CA HIS A 57 -6.00 8.29 14.12
C HIS A 57 -6.52 9.67 13.70
N ALA A 58 -5.83 10.74 14.06
CA ALA A 58 -6.19 12.12 13.76
C ALA A 58 -5.63 12.62 12.42
N LEU A 59 -4.88 11.80 11.67
CA LEU A 59 -4.49 12.14 10.31
C LEU A 59 -5.74 12.41 9.45
N PRO A 60 -5.68 13.35 8.48
CA PRO A 60 -6.81 13.59 7.57
C PRO A 60 -6.90 12.55 6.44
N PHE A 61 -5.85 11.75 6.22
CA PHE A 61 -5.79 10.70 5.20
C PHE A 61 -4.94 9.51 5.67
N ASP A 62 -4.96 8.40 4.95
CA ASP A 62 -4.01 7.28 5.09
C ASP A 62 -3.54 6.80 3.71
N GLN A 63 -2.68 5.77 3.66
CA GLN A 63 -2.08 5.28 2.41
C GLN A 63 -3.08 4.71 1.40
N HIS A 64 -4.29 4.31 1.79
CA HIS A 64 -5.35 3.97 0.82
C HIS A 64 -5.73 5.16 -0.07
N PHE A 65 -5.59 6.42 0.40
CA PHE A 65 -5.78 7.61 -0.44
C PHE A 65 -4.67 7.71 -1.49
N MET A 66 -3.42 7.53 -1.09
CA MET A 66 -2.27 7.56 -2.01
C MET A 66 -2.38 6.48 -3.08
N ARG A 67 -2.86 5.30 -2.69
CA ARG A 67 -3.16 4.19 -3.59
C ARG A 67 -4.34 4.50 -4.53
N ALA A 68 -5.44 5.04 -4.01
CA ALA A 68 -6.60 5.45 -4.79
C ALA A 68 -6.27 6.51 -5.85
N LEU A 69 -5.32 7.43 -5.58
CA LEU A 69 -4.82 8.40 -6.56
C LEU A 69 -4.09 7.75 -7.76
N VAL A 70 -3.79 6.45 -7.71
CA VAL A 70 -3.28 5.72 -8.88
C VAL A 70 -4.41 5.40 -9.85
N ALA A 71 -5.63 5.16 -9.36
CA ALA A 71 -6.78 4.81 -10.20
C ALA A 71 -7.03 5.87 -11.30
N PRO A 72 -7.45 5.47 -12.52
CA PRO A 72 -7.74 4.10 -12.96
C PRO A 72 -6.50 3.35 -13.47
N ARG A 73 -5.28 3.79 -13.19
CA ARG A 73 -4.04 3.11 -13.63
C ARG A 73 -3.78 1.89 -12.75
N VAL A 74 -2.91 0.98 -13.20
CA VAL A 74 -2.61 -0.25 -12.47
C VAL A 74 -1.69 0.04 -11.29
N VAL A 75 -2.02 -0.53 -10.13
CA VAL A 75 -1.16 -0.56 -8.94
C VAL A 75 -1.02 -1.99 -8.44
N LEU A 76 0.22 -2.43 -8.25
CA LEU A 76 0.58 -3.73 -7.69
C LEU A 76 1.45 -3.52 -6.46
N SER A 77 0.99 -3.96 -5.29
CA SER A 77 1.88 -4.08 -4.12
C SER A 77 2.52 -5.44 -4.10
N ASN A 78 3.84 -5.51 -3.92
CA ASN A 78 4.60 -6.76 -3.77
C ASN A 78 5.31 -6.76 -2.41
N ASP A 79 4.86 -7.58 -1.47
CA ASP A 79 5.40 -7.60 -0.11
C ASP A 79 5.74 -9.04 0.34
N GLY A 80 6.63 -9.18 1.32
CA GLY A 80 6.94 -10.47 1.96
C GLY A 80 6.04 -10.75 3.16
N TYR A 81 5.66 -12.01 3.40
CA TYR A 81 4.91 -12.40 4.60
C TYR A 81 5.70 -12.17 5.89
N GLU A 82 7.02 -12.32 5.84
CA GLU A 82 7.90 -12.15 7.00
C GLU A 82 8.44 -10.71 7.13
N ASP A 83 8.13 -9.82 6.19
CA ASP A 83 8.54 -8.41 6.23
C ASP A 83 7.63 -7.59 7.16
N VAL A 84 7.68 -7.94 8.43
CA VAL A 84 6.87 -7.30 9.49
C VAL A 84 7.20 -5.82 9.59
N TRP A 85 8.47 -5.43 9.40
CA TRP A 85 8.90 -4.02 9.47
C TRP A 85 8.18 -3.17 8.42
N ALA A 86 8.06 -3.66 7.18
CA ALA A 86 7.31 -2.99 6.12
C ALA A 86 5.78 -3.06 6.30
N ASN A 87 5.27 -3.67 7.37
CA ASN A 87 3.84 -3.66 7.68
C ASN A 87 2.96 -4.18 6.52
N ASN A 88 3.24 -5.41 6.07
CA ASN A 88 2.46 -6.10 5.05
C ASN A 88 0.94 -6.12 5.34
N PHE A 89 0.53 -6.23 6.61
CA PHE A 89 -0.86 -6.07 7.04
C PHE A 89 -1.41 -4.67 6.70
N GLY A 90 -0.67 -3.61 7.00
CA GLY A 90 -1.05 -2.26 6.62
C GLY A 90 -1.12 -2.05 5.10
N THR A 91 -0.26 -2.72 4.32
CA THR A 91 -0.36 -2.74 2.85
C THR A 91 -1.67 -3.39 2.40
N GLN A 92 -2.07 -4.51 3.01
CA GLN A 92 -3.38 -5.13 2.78
C GLN A 92 -4.52 -4.15 3.11
N VAL A 93 -4.48 -3.49 4.27
CA VAL A 93 -5.52 -2.52 4.66
C VAL A 93 -5.61 -1.39 3.63
N ALA A 94 -4.46 -0.90 3.13
CA ALA A 94 -4.43 0.14 2.09
C ALA A 94 -5.02 -0.36 0.76
N TYR A 95 -4.72 -1.60 0.37
CA TYR A 95 -5.30 -2.26 -0.80
C TYR A 95 -6.82 -2.37 -0.70
N GLN A 96 -7.34 -2.91 0.41
CA GLN A 96 -8.78 -3.06 0.64
C GLN A 96 -9.48 -1.69 0.70
N GLY A 97 -8.89 -0.72 1.39
CA GLY A 97 -9.46 0.63 1.53
C GLY A 97 -9.50 1.44 0.23
N ALA A 98 -8.64 1.13 -0.73
CA ALA A 98 -8.64 1.79 -2.04
C ALA A 98 -9.59 1.13 -3.05
N GLN A 99 -9.95 -0.15 -2.85
CA GLN A 99 -10.76 -0.93 -3.80
C GLN A 99 -12.07 -0.24 -4.23
N PRO A 100 -12.85 0.42 -3.35
CA PRO A 100 -14.10 1.07 -3.76
C PRO A 100 -13.92 2.12 -4.86
N VAL A 101 -12.76 2.80 -4.93
CA VAL A 101 -12.47 3.78 -5.99
C VAL A 101 -12.21 3.09 -7.33
N PHE A 102 -11.53 1.95 -7.32
CA PHE A 102 -11.29 1.16 -8.53
C PHE A 102 -12.58 0.52 -9.05
N ASP A 103 -13.44 0.05 -8.15
CA ASP A 103 -14.77 -0.48 -8.48
C ASP A 103 -15.66 0.61 -9.10
N LEU A 104 -15.70 1.81 -8.48
CA LEU A 104 -16.44 2.96 -8.98
C LEU A 104 -16.02 3.35 -10.41
N LEU A 105 -14.73 3.25 -10.72
CA LEU A 105 -14.18 3.59 -12.04
C LEU A 105 -14.25 2.44 -13.05
N GLY A 106 -14.85 1.30 -12.69
CA GLY A 106 -15.03 0.15 -13.58
C GLY A 106 -13.74 -0.61 -13.89
N VAL A 107 -12.71 -0.48 -13.06
CA VAL A 107 -11.40 -1.13 -13.21
C VAL A 107 -11.00 -1.94 -11.97
N PRO A 108 -11.87 -2.85 -11.46
CA PRO A 108 -11.63 -3.54 -10.19
C PRO A 108 -10.33 -4.34 -10.16
N ARG A 109 -9.88 -4.83 -11.32
CA ARG A 109 -8.65 -5.61 -11.50
C ARG A 109 -7.37 -4.77 -11.56
N HIS A 110 -7.47 -3.44 -11.59
CA HIS A 110 -6.28 -2.56 -11.65
C HIS A 110 -5.67 -2.31 -10.26
N ASN A 111 -6.37 -2.73 -9.20
CA ASN A 111 -5.86 -2.74 -7.84
C ASN A 111 -5.40 -4.15 -7.50
N MET A 112 -4.09 -4.35 -7.28
CA MET A 112 -3.53 -5.68 -7.03
C MET A 112 -2.59 -5.68 -5.83
N ALA A 113 -2.58 -6.76 -5.06
CA ALA A 113 -1.58 -7.00 -4.03
C ALA A 113 -1.10 -8.45 -4.10
N LYS A 114 0.20 -8.66 -4.10
CA LYS A 114 0.84 -9.98 -4.08
C LYS A 114 1.74 -10.05 -2.85
N PHE A 115 1.54 -11.09 -2.07
CA PHE A 115 2.40 -11.40 -0.94
C PHE A 115 3.09 -12.72 -1.19
N ARG A 116 4.36 -12.85 -0.79
CA ARG A 116 5.12 -14.09 -0.97
C ARG A 116 5.87 -14.47 0.28
N GLU A 117 6.31 -15.72 0.34
CA GLU A 117 7.16 -16.20 1.42
C GLU A 117 8.48 -15.41 1.51
N GLY A 118 9.04 -15.36 2.72
CA GLY A 118 10.27 -14.64 3.03
C GLY A 118 10.08 -13.17 3.42
N GLY A 119 11.21 -12.53 3.76
CA GLY A 119 11.27 -11.17 4.30
C GLY A 119 11.55 -10.07 3.25
N HIS A 120 12.21 -9.01 3.71
CA HIS A 120 12.48 -7.78 2.97
C HIS A 120 13.49 -7.99 1.82
N THR A 121 13.00 -8.39 0.65
CA THR A 121 13.82 -8.61 -0.55
C THR A 121 13.02 -8.28 -1.82
N PHE A 122 13.72 -8.24 -2.96
CA PHE A 122 13.12 -8.27 -4.28
C PHE A 122 13.76 -9.43 -5.05
N ASN A 123 12.96 -10.42 -5.46
CA ASN A 123 13.47 -11.66 -6.04
C ASN A 123 12.82 -11.97 -7.40
N ALA A 124 13.16 -13.15 -7.95
CA ALA A 124 12.66 -13.59 -9.25
C ALA A 124 11.13 -13.81 -9.26
N GLU A 125 10.51 -14.17 -8.14
CA GLU A 125 9.06 -14.28 -8.03
C GLU A 125 8.40 -12.89 -8.15
N ASP A 126 8.91 -11.89 -7.43
CA ASP A 126 8.41 -10.51 -7.51
C ASP A 126 8.53 -9.97 -8.95
N ALA A 127 9.67 -10.22 -9.61
CA ALA A 127 9.90 -9.83 -10.98
C ALA A 127 8.97 -10.56 -11.96
N GLY A 128 8.73 -11.86 -11.76
CA GLY A 128 7.81 -12.65 -12.57
C GLY A 128 6.38 -12.10 -12.50
N VAL A 129 5.91 -11.79 -11.30
CA VAL A 129 4.58 -11.18 -11.07
C VAL A 129 4.47 -9.82 -11.78
N MET A 130 5.52 -9.00 -11.75
CA MET A 130 5.54 -7.74 -12.50
C MET A 130 5.45 -7.96 -14.02
N LEU A 131 6.12 -8.99 -14.55
CA LEU A 131 6.06 -9.35 -15.97
C LEU A 131 4.68 -9.86 -16.36
N ASP A 132 4.04 -10.68 -15.52
CA ASP A 132 2.68 -11.17 -15.77
C ASP A 132 1.66 -10.01 -15.83
N VAL A 133 1.79 -9.03 -14.92
CA VAL A 133 0.95 -7.82 -14.97
C VAL A 133 1.22 -6.99 -16.22
N ALA A 134 2.49 -6.88 -16.63
CA ALA A 134 2.84 -6.17 -17.85
C ALA A 134 2.24 -6.86 -19.08
N ASP A 135 2.31 -8.19 -19.16
CA ASP A 135 1.76 -8.97 -20.26
C ASP A 135 0.23 -8.86 -20.33
N TRP A 136 -0.46 -8.99 -19.19
CA TRP A 136 -1.90 -8.76 -19.10
C TRP A 136 -2.30 -7.35 -19.55
N TYR A 137 -1.59 -6.32 -19.06
CA TYR A 137 -1.98 -4.94 -19.29
C TYR A 137 -1.67 -4.43 -20.71
N TRP A 138 -0.50 -4.75 -21.25
CA TRP A 138 -0.05 -4.23 -22.55
C TRP A 138 -0.24 -5.21 -23.71
N ASN A 139 -0.11 -6.51 -23.47
CA ASN A 139 -0.20 -7.53 -24.51
C ASN A 139 -1.56 -8.23 -24.56
N HIS A 140 -2.51 -7.79 -23.71
CA HIS A 140 -3.84 -8.41 -23.58
C HIS A 140 -3.76 -9.91 -23.23
N GLY A 141 -2.73 -10.29 -22.48
CA GLY A 141 -2.60 -11.63 -21.90
C GLY A 141 -3.70 -11.94 -20.89
N SER A 142 -3.70 -13.17 -20.37
CA SER A 142 -4.61 -13.58 -19.31
C SER A 142 -4.30 -12.83 -18.01
N PHE A 143 -5.34 -12.51 -17.23
CA PHE A 143 -5.14 -11.92 -15.90
C PHE A 143 -4.39 -12.92 -14.99
N PRO A 144 -3.38 -12.48 -14.21
CA PRO A 144 -2.68 -13.35 -13.28
C PRO A 144 -3.59 -13.73 -12.09
N GLU A 145 -4.14 -14.94 -12.11
CA GLU A 145 -5.06 -15.46 -11.07
C GLU A 145 -4.41 -15.56 -9.68
N SER A 146 -3.07 -15.61 -9.59
CA SER A 146 -2.32 -15.77 -8.33
C SER A 146 -2.21 -14.49 -7.49
N MET A 147 -2.96 -13.45 -7.84
CA MET A 147 -3.00 -12.16 -7.17
C MET A 147 -3.92 -12.16 -5.94
N ASN A 148 -3.73 -11.15 -5.09
CA ASN A 148 -4.57 -10.83 -3.94
C ASN A 148 -4.58 -11.90 -2.83
N ASN A 149 -3.45 -12.59 -2.63
CA ASN A 149 -3.23 -13.52 -1.51
C ASN A 149 -2.85 -12.78 -0.23
N LEU A 150 -3.84 -12.14 0.38
CA LEU A 150 -3.69 -11.27 1.54
C LEU A 150 -3.09 -11.99 2.77
N PRO A 151 -2.24 -11.34 3.59
CA PRO A 151 -1.65 -11.93 4.79
C PRO A 151 -2.69 -12.26 5.87
N GLU A 152 -3.79 -11.50 5.96
CA GLU A 152 -4.89 -11.75 6.88
C GLU A 152 -6.23 -11.80 6.12
N PRO A 153 -6.57 -12.92 5.44
CA PRO A 153 -7.71 -12.98 4.52
C PRO A 153 -9.07 -12.76 5.20
N ASP A 154 -9.19 -13.12 6.48
CA ASP A 154 -10.43 -12.95 7.27
C ASP A 154 -10.56 -11.55 7.90
N TYR A 155 -9.61 -10.63 7.64
CA TYR A 155 -9.68 -9.29 8.18
C TYR A 155 -10.78 -8.46 7.51
N GLU A 156 -11.78 -8.06 8.31
CA GLU A 156 -12.79 -7.09 7.91
C GLU A 156 -12.28 -5.65 8.08
N LEU A 157 -12.30 -4.90 6.98
CA LEU A 157 -11.86 -3.52 6.96
C LEU A 157 -12.72 -2.65 7.87
N LYS A 158 -12.10 -2.05 8.88
CA LYS A 158 -12.74 -1.07 9.76
C LYS A 158 -12.43 0.33 9.25
N PHE A 159 -13.38 0.93 8.53
CA PHE A 159 -13.28 2.34 8.20
C PHE A 159 -13.36 3.16 9.49
N PHE A 160 -12.30 3.89 9.79
CA PHE A 160 -12.38 4.91 10.82
C PHE A 160 -13.27 6.05 10.28
N PRO A 161 -14.21 6.55 11.09
CA PRO A 161 -15.02 7.69 10.67
C PRO A 161 -14.09 8.84 10.28
N PHE A 162 -14.42 9.54 9.19
CA PHE A 162 -13.77 10.80 8.86
C PHE A 162 -13.86 11.69 10.09
N VAL A 163 -12.71 12.06 10.67
CA VAL A 163 -12.69 13.14 11.64
C VAL A 163 -13.09 14.38 10.86
N GLU A 164 -14.26 14.95 11.16
CA GLU A 164 -14.67 16.23 10.57
C GLU A 164 -13.49 17.17 10.65
N ALA A 165 -13.01 17.64 9.49
CA ALA A 165 -11.98 18.65 9.44
C ALA A 165 -12.53 19.86 10.22
N ARG A 166 -12.02 20.07 11.44
CA ARG A 166 -12.41 21.26 12.19
C ARG A 166 -11.95 22.47 11.38
N PRO A 167 -12.84 23.45 11.14
CA PRO A 167 -12.57 24.60 10.29
C PRO A 167 -11.38 25.44 10.76
#